data_AF-A0A814C3X6-F1
#
_entry.id   AF-A0A814C3X6-F1
#
_cell.length_a   1.000
_cell.length_b   1.000
_cell.length_c   1.000
_cell.angle_alpha   90.00
_cell.angle_beta   90.00
_cell.angle_gamma   90.00
#
_symmetry.space_group_name_H-M   'P 1'
#
loop_
_entity.id
_entity.type
_entity.pdbx_description
1 polymer ?
#
loop_
_entity_poly.entity_id
_entity_poly.type
_entity_poly.pdbx_seq_one_letter_code
_entity_poly.pdbx_strand_id
1 'polypeptide(L)'
;MMGADDDTGVCGFLWPTCSRLVRCHSSDNSCRQPNTICVHHPQCDDFPICYPVTMIDYKMCPPMKNKSILKWKQNAMTVAGGNGAGQELNQLNRPVGIFIDERKNIFIADSENHRIVEWKYNGKEGQIIAGGNWQGNQTNQLNEPTDVVVDQESHLIIIADGSNRRLGNG
;
A
#
# COMPACT_ATOMS: atom_id res chain seq x y z
N MET A 1 7.62 29.52 -18.79
CA MET A 1 6.92 28.41 -19.47
C MET A 1 7.77 27.17 -19.29
N MET A 2 7.13 26.10 -18.76
CA MET A 2 7.62 24.71 -18.56
C MET A 2 8.87 24.58 -17.66
N GLY A 3 8.90 23.84 -16.55
CA GLY A 3 7.95 22.98 -15.84
C GLY A 3 8.77 22.40 -14.69
N ALA A 4 8.40 22.68 -13.44
CA ALA A 4 9.11 22.15 -12.28
C ALA A 4 8.54 20.75 -12.00
N ASP A 5 9.27 19.72 -12.41
CA ASP A 5 8.97 18.34 -12.04
C ASP A 5 9.70 17.96 -10.75
N ASP A 6 8.93 17.24 -9.92
CA ASP A 6 9.09 16.94 -8.51
C ASP A 6 10.33 16.10 -8.09
N ASP A 7 10.69 16.23 -6.81
CA ASP A 7 11.35 15.22 -5.94
C ASP A 7 12.86 14.96 -6.01
N THR A 8 13.71 16.00 -5.91
CA THR A 8 15.10 15.80 -5.43
C THR A 8 15.20 16.18 -3.96
N GLY A 9 14.90 15.21 -3.08
CA GLY A 9 15.31 15.27 -1.67
C GLY A 9 16.83 15.20 -1.61
N VAL A 10 17.48 16.35 -1.46
CA VAL A 10 18.94 16.46 -1.33
C VAL A 10 19.32 15.99 0.08
N CYS A 11 19.95 14.82 0.20
CA CYS A 11 20.68 14.50 1.43
C CYS A 11 21.81 15.51 1.56
N GLY A 12 21.77 16.35 2.60
CA GLY A 12 22.81 17.33 2.87
C GLY A 12 24.13 16.66 3.22
N PHE A 13 24.95 16.34 2.23
CA PHE A 13 26.32 15.90 2.41
C PHE A 13 27.28 16.82 1.65
N LEU A 14 28.20 17.43 2.39
CA LEU A 14 29.33 18.21 1.87
C LEU A 14 30.36 17.26 1.25
N TRP A 15 30.12 16.68 0.07
CA TRP A 15 31.11 15.78 -0.56
C TRP A 15 31.28 16.02 -2.07
N PRO A 16 32.50 15.77 -2.58
CA PRO A 16 33.06 16.39 -3.77
C PRO A 16 32.52 15.79 -5.07
N THR A 17 32.74 16.50 -6.18
CA THR A 17 32.46 16.09 -7.56
C THR A 17 32.55 14.58 -7.80
N CYS A 18 31.62 14.01 -8.58
CA CYS A 18 31.45 12.58 -8.89
C CYS A 18 32.72 11.77 -9.16
N SER A 19 33.79 12.41 -9.64
CA SER A 19 35.10 11.82 -9.91
C SER A 19 35.80 11.22 -8.68
N ARG A 20 35.37 11.52 -7.45
CA ARG A 20 35.99 11.04 -6.21
C ARG A 20 35.18 9.98 -5.45
N LEU A 21 34.05 9.55 -6.00
CA LEU A 21 33.17 8.57 -5.37
C LEU A 21 33.50 7.14 -5.84
N VAL A 22 33.33 6.16 -4.94
CA VAL A 22 33.58 4.74 -5.22
C VAL A 22 32.33 4.11 -5.84
N ARG A 23 32.48 3.50 -7.01
CA ARG A 23 31.37 2.85 -7.72
C ARG A 23 31.08 1.48 -7.14
N CYS A 24 29.82 1.07 -7.28
CA CYS A 24 29.41 -0.30 -7.08
C CYS A 24 29.97 -1.22 -8.16
N HIS A 25 30.12 -2.49 -7.82
CA HIS A 25 30.41 -3.54 -8.79
C HIS A 25 29.24 -3.67 -9.78
N SER A 26 29.54 -3.60 -11.07
CA SER A 26 28.55 -3.60 -12.14
C SER A 26 27.81 -4.93 -12.31
N SER A 27 28.36 -6.02 -11.79
CA SER A 27 27.79 -7.37 -11.91
C SER A 27 26.71 -7.68 -10.88
N ASP A 28 26.80 -7.09 -9.68
CA ASP A 28 25.99 -7.49 -8.52
C ASP A 28 25.55 -6.33 -7.64
N ASN A 29 25.84 -5.07 -8.02
CA ASN A 29 25.58 -3.88 -7.21
C ASN A 29 26.11 -4.01 -5.78
N SER A 30 27.28 -4.63 -5.62
CA SER A 30 27.96 -4.77 -4.32
C SER A 30 29.08 -3.74 -4.14
N CYS A 31 29.48 -3.56 -2.88
CA CYS A 31 30.60 -2.71 -2.51
C CYS A 31 31.73 -3.54 -1.91
N ARG A 32 32.96 -3.22 -2.30
CA ARG A 32 34.17 -3.93 -1.82
C ARG A 32 34.47 -3.68 -0.34
N GLN A 33 34.00 -2.56 0.21
CA GLN A 33 34.22 -2.20 1.61
C GLN A 33 33.09 -2.75 2.49
N PRO A 34 33.39 -3.33 3.66
CA PRO A 34 32.37 -3.75 4.62
C PRO A 34 31.59 -2.54 5.14
N ASN A 35 30.33 -2.76 5.53
CA ASN A 35 29.44 -1.71 6.05
C ASN A 35 29.20 -0.55 5.06
N THR A 36 29.08 -0.88 3.78
CA THR A 36 28.68 0.08 2.74
C THR A 36 27.49 -0.45 1.93
N ILE A 37 26.73 0.46 1.34
CA ILE A 37 25.56 0.17 0.50
C ILE A 37 25.64 0.92 -0.82
N CYS A 38 25.08 0.32 -1.88
CA CYS A 38 24.94 0.93 -3.18
C CYS A 38 23.70 1.82 -3.28
N VAL A 39 23.91 3.09 -3.62
CA VAL A 39 22.83 4.09 -3.80
C VAL A 39 23.12 4.95 -5.03
N HIS A 40 22.08 5.32 -5.77
CA HIS A 40 22.19 6.29 -6.86
C HIS A 40 22.46 7.69 -6.30
N HIS A 41 23.52 8.35 -6.79
CA HIS A 41 23.84 9.72 -6.42
C HIS A 41 23.31 10.70 -7.48
N PRO A 42 22.53 11.72 -7.11
CA PRO A 42 21.79 12.57 -8.05
C PRO A 42 22.66 13.43 -8.98
N GLN A 43 23.95 13.60 -8.69
CA GLN A 43 24.88 14.27 -9.60
C GLN A 43 25.66 13.28 -10.49
N CYS A 44 25.59 11.98 -10.19
CA CYS A 44 26.42 10.93 -10.80
C CYS A 44 25.54 9.80 -11.34
N ASP A 45 24.30 10.11 -11.77
CA ASP A 45 23.21 9.18 -12.06
C ASP A 45 23.55 8.06 -13.05
N ASP A 46 24.67 8.15 -13.77
CA ASP A 46 25.20 7.12 -14.66
C ASP A 46 25.54 5.80 -13.93
N PHE A 47 25.79 5.81 -12.61
CA PHE A 47 26.15 4.60 -11.86
C PHE A 47 25.88 4.69 -10.35
N PRO A 48 25.50 3.57 -9.69
CA PRO A 48 25.36 3.53 -8.24
C PRO A 48 26.73 3.63 -7.53
N ILE A 49 26.71 4.29 -6.37
CA ILE A 49 27.88 4.64 -5.55
C ILE A 49 27.80 3.94 -4.20
N CYS A 50 28.96 3.52 -3.68
CA CYS A 50 29.11 2.94 -2.36
C CYS A 50 29.15 4.01 -1.26
N TYR A 51 28.17 3.99 -0.36
CA TYR A 51 28.10 4.84 0.82
C TYR A 51 28.31 4.05 2.11
N PRO A 52 29.11 4.54 3.08
CA PRO A 52 29.14 3.98 4.42
C PRO A 52 27.77 4.03 5.08
N VAL A 53 27.36 2.93 5.71
CA VAL A 53 26.07 2.85 6.42
C VAL A 53 25.97 3.85 7.59
N THR A 54 27.09 4.31 8.11
CA THR A 54 27.16 5.33 9.16
C THR A 54 26.82 6.74 8.67
N MET A 55 26.91 6.98 7.36
CA MET A 55 26.46 8.23 6.74
C MET A 55 25.00 8.17 6.31
N ILE A 56 24.31 7.05 6.55
CA ILE A 56 22.87 6.95 6.35
C ILE A 56 22.21 7.58 7.58
N ASP A 57 22.06 8.90 7.60
CA ASP A 57 21.07 9.50 8.47
C ASP A 57 19.69 9.23 7.86
N TYR A 58 18.91 8.36 8.52
CA TYR A 58 17.53 8.03 8.15
C TYR A 58 16.61 9.25 8.09
N LYS A 59 17.03 10.41 8.60
CA LYS A 59 16.30 11.68 8.48
C LYS A 59 16.64 12.48 7.23
N MET A 60 17.78 12.23 6.57
CA MET A 60 18.29 13.09 5.49
C MET A 60 18.36 12.42 4.13
N CYS A 61 18.24 11.09 4.01
CA CYS A 61 18.02 10.49 2.70
C CYS A 61 16.56 10.14 2.46
N PRO A 62 15.98 10.54 1.30
CA PRO A 62 14.64 10.10 0.96
C PRO A 62 14.66 8.57 0.90
N PRO A 63 13.65 7.90 1.48
CA PRO A 63 13.58 6.45 1.49
C PRO A 63 13.70 5.92 0.05
N MET A 64 14.58 4.94 -0.15
CA MET A 64 14.69 4.21 -1.41
C MET A 64 13.30 3.77 -1.86
N LYS A 65 13.00 3.97 -3.15
CA LYS A 65 11.69 3.80 -3.79
C LYS A 65 10.83 2.70 -3.14
N ASN A 66 9.93 3.14 -2.29
CA ASN A 66 8.51 2.97 -2.55
C ASN A 66 7.85 4.34 -2.29
N LYS A 67 7.86 5.19 -3.33
CA LYS A 67 7.28 6.54 -3.27
C LYS A 67 5.76 6.44 -3.22
N SER A 68 5.24 6.39 -2.00
CA SER A 68 4.00 7.05 -1.62
C SER A 68 3.92 7.13 -0.09
N ILE A 69 4.79 7.95 0.49
CA ILE A 69 4.27 8.82 1.54
C ILE A 69 3.19 9.63 0.84
N LEU A 70 1.93 9.25 1.06
CA LEU A 70 0.76 9.95 0.58
C LEU A 70 0.88 11.40 1.04
N LYS A 71 1.43 12.28 0.18
CA LYS A 71 0.97 13.66 0.16
C LYS A 71 -0.51 13.53 -0.15
N TRP A 72 -1.35 13.60 0.87
CA TRP A 72 -2.78 13.74 0.71
C TRP A 72 -2.98 14.89 -0.27
N LYS A 73 -3.34 14.57 -1.52
CA LYS A 73 -3.98 15.55 -2.38
C LYS A 73 -5.10 16.10 -1.51
N GLN A 74 -5.13 17.40 -1.26
CA GLN A 74 -6.02 18.05 -0.28
C GLN A 74 -7.53 17.86 -0.53
N ASN A 75 -7.91 16.99 -1.45
CA ASN A 75 -9.26 16.53 -1.72
C ASN A 75 -9.33 15.04 -1.41
N ALA A 76 -9.59 14.69 -0.15
CA ALA A 76 -10.03 13.35 0.19
C ALA A 76 -11.36 13.10 -0.54
N MET A 77 -11.36 12.15 -1.48
CA MET A 77 -12.54 11.77 -2.23
C MET A 77 -13.09 10.47 -1.65
N THR A 78 -14.39 10.42 -1.39
CA THR A 78 -15.06 9.17 -1.04
C THR A 78 -15.02 8.24 -2.25
N VAL A 79 -14.39 7.08 -2.08
CA VAL A 79 -14.24 6.05 -3.13
C VAL A 79 -15.16 4.85 -2.91
N ALA A 80 -15.75 4.76 -1.72
CA ALA A 80 -16.70 3.74 -1.30
C ALA A 80 -17.57 4.32 -0.18
N GLY A 81 -18.87 4.02 -0.19
CA GLY A 81 -19.84 4.56 0.77
C GLY A 81 -20.17 6.04 0.53
N GLY A 82 -20.33 6.80 1.61
CA GLY A 82 -20.64 8.23 1.55
C GLY A 82 -22.13 8.60 1.51
N ASN A 83 -23.02 7.61 1.48
CA ASN A 83 -24.49 7.80 1.45
C ASN A 83 -25.15 7.53 2.81
N GLY A 84 -24.41 7.75 3.91
CA GLY A 84 -24.84 7.43 5.27
C GLY A 84 -24.56 5.98 5.67
N ALA A 85 -24.82 5.67 6.95
CA ALA A 85 -24.73 4.32 7.48
C ALA A 85 -26.01 3.54 7.15
N GLY A 86 -25.87 2.30 6.68
CA GLY A 86 -27.01 1.45 6.34
C GLY A 86 -26.62 0.15 5.61
N GLN A 87 -27.63 -0.57 5.15
CA GLN A 87 -27.50 -1.91 4.56
C GLN A 87 -27.56 -1.93 3.03
N GLU A 88 -27.90 -0.80 2.40
CA GLU A 88 -27.93 -0.69 0.94
C GLU A 88 -26.53 -0.89 0.33
N LEU A 89 -26.46 -1.23 -0.96
CA LEU A 89 -25.19 -1.51 -1.64
C LEU A 89 -24.31 -0.27 -1.83
N ASN A 90 -24.87 0.92 -1.72
CA ASN A 90 -24.15 2.19 -1.75
C ASN A 90 -23.87 2.76 -0.33
N GLN A 91 -24.13 1.97 0.71
CA GLN A 91 -23.94 2.30 2.12
C GLN A 91 -23.02 1.28 2.80
N LEU A 92 -22.41 1.70 3.91
CA LEU A 92 -21.57 0.85 4.77
C LEU A 92 -22.00 1.06 6.22
N ASN A 93 -21.89 0.04 7.07
CA ASN A 93 -22.14 0.12 8.49
C ASN A 93 -20.93 -0.36 9.30
N ARG A 94 -20.21 0.60 9.90
CA ARG A 94 -18.97 0.39 10.66
C ARG A 94 -17.98 -0.53 9.93
N PRO A 95 -17.47 -0.14 8.75
CA PRO A 95 -16.44 -0.91 8.07
C PRO A 95 -15.11 -0.87 8.85
N VAL A 96 -14.43 -2.00 8.97
CA VAL A 96 -13.20 -2.13 9.80
C VAL A 96 -11.96 -2.49 8.96
N GLY A 97 -12.10 -3.42 8.02
CA GLY A 97 -11.01 -3.90 7.17
C GLY A 97 -11.14 -3.43 5.73
N ILE A 98 -10.01 -3.16 5.07
CA ILE A 98 -9.95 -2.75 3.67
C ILE A 98 -8.74 -3.37 2.96
N PHE A 99 -8.97 -3.87 1.75
CA PHE A 99 -7.91 -4.31 0.84
C PHE A 99 -8.14 -3.71 -0.55
N ILE A 100 -7.05 -3.38 -1.24
CA ILE A 100 -7.11 -2.82 -2.60
C ILE A 100 -6.26 -3.70 -3.50
N ASP A 101 -6.86 -4.21 -4.58
CA ASP A 101 -6.14 -5.02 -5.56
C ASP A 101 -5.37 -4.18 -6.59
N GLU A 102 -4.56 -4.82 -7.44
CA GLU A 102 -3.80 -4.15 -8.51
C GLU A 102 -4.71 -3.47 -9.55
N ARG A 103 -5.97 -3.89 -9.66
CA ARG A 103 -6.99 -3.29 -10.53
C ARG A 103 -7.72 -2.13 -9.87
N LYS A 104 -7.35 -1.77 -8.63
CA LYS A 104 -7.96 -0.74 -7.79
C LYS A 104 -9.41 -1.06 -7.37
N ASN A 105 -9.79 -2.33 -7.37
CA ASN A 105 -11.00 -2.76 -6.68
C ASN A 105 -10.76 -2.71 -5.18
N ILE A 106 -11.77 -2.29 -4.44
CA ILE A 106 -11.72 -2.05 -3.00
C ILE A 106 -12.59 -3.10 -2.33
N PHE A 107 -11.97 -3.96 -1.54
CA PHE A 107 -12.63 -4.98 -0.75
C PHE A 107 -12.78 -4.45 0.66
N ILE A 108 -14.01 -4.47 1.18
CA ILE A 108 -14.35 -3.85 2.46
C ILE A 108 -15.03 -4.88 3.34
N ALA A 109 -14.51 -5.04 4.56
CA ALA A 109 -15.18 -5.77 5.63
C ALA A 109 -16.21 -4.83 6.29
N ASP A 110 -17.46 -4.97 5.88
CA ASP A 110 -18.60 -4.17 6.33
C ASP A 110 -19.20 -4.81 7.58
N SER A 111 -18.54 -4.58 8.72
CA SER A 111 -18.59 -5.45 9.90
C SER A 111 -19.97 -5.58 10.53
N GLU A 112 -20.68 -4.47 10.76
CA GLU A 112 -22.03 -4.51 11.35
C GLU A 112 -23.12 -4.92 10.36
N ASN A 113 -22.77 -5.03 9.07
CA ASN A 113 -23.64 -5.64 8.06
C ASN A 113 -23.28 -7.11 7.80
N HIS A 114 -22.27 -7.66 8.49
CA HIS A 114 -21.86 -9.06 8.42
C HIS A 114 -21.60 -9.52 6.96
N ARG A 115 -20.91 -8.68 6.19
CA ARG A 115 -20.64 -8.91 4.76
C ARG A 115 -19.28 -8.39 4.33
N ILE A 116 -18.75 -8.96 3.24
CA ILE A 116 -17.64 -8.40 2.47
C ILE A 116 -18.21 -7.81 1.18
N VAL A 117 -17.81 -6.59 0.88
CA VAL A 117 -18.27 -5.85 -0.30
C VAL A 117 -17.07 -5.52 -1.18
N GLU A 118 -17.16 -5.81 -2.48
CA GLU A 118 -16.24 -5.34 -3.50
C GLU A 118 -16.78 -4.07 -4.13
N TRP A 119 -15.97 -3.01 -4.17
CA TRP A 119 -16.24 -1.77 -4.86
C TRP A 119 -15.26 -1.59 -6.00
N LYS A 120 -15.76 -1.60 -7.24
CA LYS A 120 -14.93 -1.30 -8.40
C LYS A 120 -14.44 0.14 -8.35
N TYR A 121 -13.27 0.41 -8.94
CA TYR A 121 -12.79 1.78 -9.08
C TYR A 121 -13.83 2.65 -9.80
N ASN A 122 -14.23 3.77 -9.16
CA ASN A 122 -15.32 4.66 -9.58
C ASN A 122 -16.74 4.03 -9.59
N GLY A 123 -16.95 2.89 -8.94
CA GLY A 123 -18.27 2.29 -8.76
C GLY A 123 -19.16 3.16 -7.85
N LYS A 124 -20.45 3.22 -8.14
CA LYS A 124 -21.43 3.96 -7.32
C LYS A 124 -21.97 3.15 -6.14
N GLU A 125 -21.88 1.83 -6.25
CA GLU A 125 -22.34 0.85 -5.27
C GLU A 125 -21.39 -0.34 -5.29
N GLY A 126 -21.35 -1.06 -4.16
CA GLY A 126 -20.57 -2.26 -4.01
C GLY A 126 -21.36 -3.53 -4.38
N GLN A 127 -20.63 -4.61 -4.57
CA GLN A 127 -21.18 -5.95 -4.79
C GLN A 127 -20.84 -6.82 -3.58
N ILE A 128 -21.83 -7.55 -3.05
CA ILE A 128 -21.57 -8.52 -1.99
C ILE A 128 -20.85 -9.72 -2.60
N ILE A 129 -19.66 -10.03 -2.08
CA ILE A 129 -18.86 -11.18 -2.52
C ILE A 129 -18.84 -12.30 -1.48
N ALA A 130 -19.09 -11.98 -0.21
CA ALA A 130 -19.23 -12.95 0.87
C ALA A 130 -20.14 -12.41 1.98
N GLY A 131 -20.85 -13.30 2.67
CA GLY A 131 -21.78 -12.93 3.74
C GLY A 131 -23.06 -12.24 3.24
N GLY A 132 -23.62 -11.34 4.05
CA GLY A 132 -24.86 -10.62 3.74
C GLY A 132 -26.16 -11.42 3.97
N ASN A 133 -26.05 -12.67 4.42
CA ASN A 133 -27.19 -13.54 4.75
C ASN A 133 -27.42 -13.64 6.26
N TRP A 134 -27.40 -12.48 6.93
CA TRP A 134 -27.42 -12.35 8.39
C TRP A 134 -26.16 -12.87 9.09
N GLN A 135 -25.99 -12.45 10.35
CA GLN A 135 -24.90 -12.93 11.20
C GLN A 135 -25.02 -14.43 11.46
N GLY A 136 -23.90 -15.14 11.34
CA GLY A 136 -23.87 -16.56 11.64
C GLY A 136 -22.60 -17.25 11.16
N ASN A 137 -22.60 -18.58 11.23
CA ASN A 137 -21.41 -19.40 11.05
C ASN A 137 -21.57 -20.40 9.89
N GLN A 138 -22.67 -20.29 9.14
CA GLN A 138 -22.90 -21.08 7.93
C GLN A 138 -21.95 -20.63 6.81
N THR A 139 -21.85 -21.44 5.76
CA THR A 139 -20.87 -21.24 4.67
C THR A 139 -21.05 -19.91 3.92
N ASN A 140 -22.26 -19.35 3.91
CA ASN A 140 -22.62 -18.08 3.29
C ASN A 140 -22.93 -16.96 4.30
N GLN A 141 -22.56 -17.17 5.57
CA GLN A 141 -22.74 -16.21 6.67
C GLN A 141 -21.38 -15.81 7.24
N LEU A 142 -21.29 -14.56 7.67
CA LEU A 142 -20.15 -14.02 8.39
C LEU A 142 -20.65 -13.44 9.72
N ASN A 143 -19.75 -13.21 10.66
CA ASN A 143 -20.08 -12.59 11.92
C ASN A 143 -19.03 -11.54 12.27
N GLU A 144 -19.34 -10.28 11.96
CA GLU A 144 -18.45 -9.14 12.20
C GLU A 144 -17.07 -9.39 11.60
N PRO A 145 -16.99 -9.53 10.25
CA PRO A 145 -15.69 -9.66 9.60
C PRO A 145 -14.85 -8.43 9.94
N THR A 146 -13.60 -8.66 10.33
CA THR A 146 -12.69 -7.62 10.80
C THR A 146 -11.66 -7.24 9.76
N ASP A 147 -11.32 -8.16 8.87
CA ASP A 147 -10.33 -7.95 7.82
C ASP A 147 -10.62 -8.82 6.59
N VAL A 148 -10.10 -8.39 5.45
CA VAL A 148 -10.17 -9.09 4.18
C VAL A 148 -8.82 -8.96 3.47
N VAL A 149 -8.28 -10.05 2.98
CA VAL A 149 -7.09 -10.05 2.10
C VAL A 149 -7.36 -10.93 0.90
N VAL A 150 -6.81 -10.55 -0.26
CA VAL A 150 -6.99 -11.30 -1.50
C VAL A 150 -5.63 -11.75 -2.00
N ASP A 151 -5.46 -13.06 -2.18
CA ASP A 151 -4.37 -13.60 -2.97
C ASP A 151 -4.70 -13.34 -4.44
N GLN A 152 -3.91 -12.48 -5.07
CA GLN A 152 -4.16 -12.06 -6.45
C GLN A 152 -3.77 -13.12 -7.48
N GLU A 153 -2.89 -14.07 -7.13
CA GLU A 153 -2.48 -15.16 -8.03
C GLU A 153 -3.56 -16.25 -8.08
N SER A 154 -4.14 -16.58 -6.92
CA SER A 154 -5.15 -17.65 -6.82
C SER A 154 -6.59 -17.14 -6.76
N HIS A 155 -6.80 -15.82 -6.76
CA HIS A 155 -8.09 -15.16 -6.49
C HIS A 155 -8.75 -15.61 -5.17
N LEU A 156 -7.96 -16.08 -4.19
CA LEU A 156 -8.48 -16.55 -2.91
C LEU A 156 -8.72 -15.35 -2.00
N ILE A 157 -9.96 -15.20 -1.53
CA ILE A 157 -10.31 -14.18 -0.54
C ILE A 157 -10.25 -14.83 0.84
N ILE A 158 -9.34 -14.35 1.69
CA ILE A 158 -9.25 -14.78 3.09
C ILE A 158 -9.92 -13.72 3.95
N ILE A 159 -10.87 -14.17 4.77
CA ILE A 159 -11.68 -13.30 5.62
C ILE A 159 -11.37 -13.61 7.08
N ALA A 160 -11.02 -12.58 7.84
CA ALA A 160 -10.92 -12.66 9.29
C ALA A 160 -12.32 -12.47 9.90
N ASP A 161 -13.01 -13.59 10.14
CA ASP A 161 -14.34 -13.66 10.74
C ASP A 161 -14.20 -13.52 12.27
N GLY A 162 -14.01 -12.27 12.72
CA GLY A 162 -13.45 -11.92 14.03
C GLY A 162 -14.27 -12.46 15.20
N SER A 163 -15.61 -12.38 15.10
CA SER A 163 -16.50 -12.86 16.17
C SER A 163 -16.76 -14.37 16.09
N ASN A 164 -16.47 -15.01 14.97
CA ASN A 164 -16.46 -16.47 14.84
C ASN A 164 -15.09 -17.11 15.11
N ARG A 165 -14.04 -16.30 15.37
CA ARG A 165 -12.65 -16.76 15.55
C ARG A 165 -12.19 -17.71 14.43
N ARG A 166 -12.62 -17.43 13.19
CA ARG A 166 -12.38 -18.29 12.04
C ARG A 166 -11.69 -17.52 10.92
N LEU A 167 -10.84 -18.21 10.19
CA LEU A 167 -10.42 -17.79 8.85
C LEU A 167 -11.30 -18.52 7.83
N GLY A 168 -12.08 -17.76 7.05
CA GLY A 168 -12.93 -18.30 5.98
C GLY A 168 -12.31 -18.04 4.61
N ASN A 169 -12.59 -18.91 3.64
CA ASN A 169 -12.41 -18.63 2.22
C ASN A 169 -13.75 -18.18 1.62
N GLY A 170 -13.73 -17.08 0.86
CA GLY A 170 -14.85 -16.63 0.02
C GLY A 170 -14.78 -17.21 -1.38
#